data_AF-A0A7X6ZIV4-F1
#
_entry.id   AF-A0A7X6ZIV4-F1
#
_cell.length_a   1.000
_cell.length_b   1.000
_cell.length_c   1.000
_cell.angle_alpha   90.00
_cell.angle_beta   90.00
_cell.angle_gamma   90.00
#
_symmetry.space_group_name_H-M   'P 1'
#
loop_
_entity.id
_entity.type
_entity.pdbx_description
1 polymer ?
#
loop_
_entity_poly.entity_id
_entity_poly.type
_entity_poly.pdbx_seq_one_letter_code
_entity_poly.pdbx_strand_id
1 'polypeptide(L)'
;MPIASRAAADLKRIAPSLLVAMGGTHPSSLPERTLQEESIDFVIQGEGFTTVDKLLSALQGKGTIRNVPGLYHREEGRIIKNRPAKPLTDLNEELPSYAWDLLPALAGYRAHNWHCFPRLQESRHPFGLDIRSPYISLYTS
;
A
#
# COMPACT_ATOMS: atom_id res chain seq x y z
N MET A 1 -2.58 10.49 8.90
CA MET A 1 -2.71 9.06 9.33
C MET A 1 -1.61 8.71 10.33
N PRO A 2 -1.85 8.67 11.66
CA PRO A 2 -0.81 8.94 12.67
C PRO A 2 0.46 8.10 12.57
N ILE A 3 0.36 6.78 12.35
CA ILE A 3 1.53 5.90 12.23
C ILE A 3 2.29 6.18 10.92
N ALA A 4 1.59 6.26 9.80
CA ALA A 4 2.19 6.53 8.49
C ALA A 4 2.84 7.93 8.43
N SER A 5 2.17 8.93 9.01
CA SER A 5 2.69 10.29 9.16
C SER A 5 4.03 10.31 9.87
N ARG A 6 4.09 9.63 11.02
CA ARG A 6 5.30 9.55 11.83
C ARG A 6 6.43 8.84 11.08
N ALA A 7 6.13 7.72 10.42
CA ALA A 7 7.11 6.98 9.65
C ALA A 7 7.69 7.81 8.49
N ALA A 8 6.85 8.52 7.73
CA ALA A 8 7.30 9.39 6.64
C ALA A 8 8.19 10.53 7.14
N ALA A 9 7.81 11.18 8.23
CA ALA A 9 8.62 12.23 8.85
C ALA A 9 9.99 11.70 9.32
N ASP A 10 10.03 10.54 9.95
CA ASP A 10 11.29 9.93 10.37
C ASP A 10 12.17 9.51 9.18
N LEU A 11 11.58 8.96 8.11
CA LEU A 11 12.29 8.64 6.87
C LEU A 11 12.92 9.89 6.24
N LYS A 12 12.16 10.99 6.11
CA LYS A 12 12.67 12.26 5.58
C LYS A 12 13.72 12.90 6.47
N ARG A 13 13.64 12.73 7.79
CA ARG A 13 14.67 13.20 8.73
C ARG A 13 15.98 12.44 8.56
N ILE A 14 15.93 11.13 8.34
CA ILE A 14 17.12 10.27 8.18
C ILE A 14 17.72 10.43 6.77
N ALA A 15 16.87 10.48 5.74
CA ALA A 15 17.26 10.59 4.35
C ALA A 15 16.38 11.63 3.63
N PRO A 16 16.74 12.92 3.68
CA PRO A 16 15.93 14.00 3.11
C PRO A 16 15.62 13.86 1.61
N SER A 17 16.54 13.25 0.85
CA SER A 17 16.39 13.01 -0.58
C SER A 17 15.59 11.74 -0.92
N LEU A 18 15.24 10.90 0.07
CA LEU A 18 14.44 9.70 -0.17
C LEU A 18 13.05 10.10 -0.63
N LEU A 19 12.62 9.59 -1.78
CA LEU A 19 11.28 9.82 -2.29
C LEU A 19 10.29 8.92 -1.54
N VAL A 20 9.20 9.51 -1.05
CA VAL A 20 8.16 8.82 -0.27
C VAL A 20 6.82 9.04 -0.95
N ALA A 21 6.11 7.94 -1.19
CA ALA A 21 4.75 7.92 -1.71
C ALA A 21 3.80 7.30 -0.67
N MET A 22 2.60 7.85 -0.53
CA MET A 22 1.52 7.22 0.23
C MET A 22 0.35 6.84 -0.67
N GLY A 23 -0.22 5.67 -0.42
CA GLY A 23 -1.44 5.18 -1.07
C GLY A 23 -2.41 4.61 -0.05
N GLY A 24 -3.56 4.13 -0.52
CA GLY A 24 -4.63 3.58 0.29
C GLY A 24 -5.87 4.47 0.34
N THR A 25 -6.86 4.09 1.14
CA THR A 25 -8.18 4.73 1.17
C THR A 25 -8.12 6.20 1.57
N HIS A 26 -7.45 6.53 2.67
CA HIS A 26 -7.35 7.92 3.13
C HIS A 26 -6.58 8.84 2.16
N PRO A 27 -5.37 8.50 1.68
CA PRO A 27 -4.68 9.30 0.67
C PRO A 27 -5.47 9.42 -0.63
N SER A 28 -6.24 8.40 -1.02
CA SER A 28 -7.09 8.46 -2.21
C SER A 28 -8.30 9.37 -2.06
N SER A 29 -8.90 9.42 -0.87
CA SER A 29 -10.06 10.27 -0.57
C SER A 29 -9.70 11.75 -0.40
N LEU A 30 -8.52 12.04 0.16
CA LEU A 30 -8.06 13.39 0.47
C LEU A 30 -6.62 13.64 -0.04
N PRO A 31 -6.35 13.50 -1.35
CA PRO A 31 -4.99 13.43 -1.86
C PRO A 31 -4.21 14.74 -1.69
N GLU A 32 -4.84 15.88 -2.00
CA GLU A 32 -4.19 17.20 -1.85
C GLU A 32 -3.90 17.51 -0.39
N ARG A 33 -4.87 17.27 0.49
CA ARG A 33 -4.72 17.46 1.94
C ARG A 33 -3.65 16.54 2.52
N THR A 34 -3.61 15.28 2.10
CA THR A 34 -2.56 14.33 2.51
C THR A 34 -1.19 14.85 2.09
N LEU A 35 -1.03 15.31 0.85
CA LEU A 35 0.24 15.87 0.38
C LEU A 35 0.64 17.14 1.15
N GLN A 36 -0.31 17.92 1.65
CA GLN A 36 -0.10 19.12 2.49
C GLN A 36 0.32 18.79 3.92
N GLU A 37 -0.35 17.83 4.55
CA GLU A 37 -0.17 17.51 5.96
C GLU A 37 1.01 16.56 6.21
N GLU A 38 1.34 15.71 5.24
CA GLU A 38 2.33 14.65 5.38
C GLU A 38 3.69 15.00 4.76
N SER A 39 4.78 14.51 5.35
CA SER A 39 6.16 14.69 4.84
C SER A 39 6.48 13.71 3.69
N ILE A 40 5.81 13.88 2.56
CA ILE A 40 5.89 12.97 1.39
C ILE A 40 5.98 13.73 0.06
N ASP A 41 6.42 13.03 -0.99
CA ASP A 41 6.61 13.61 -2.32
C ASP A 41 5.42 13.32 -3.25
N PHE A 42 4.76 12.18 -3.02
CA PHE A 42 3.71 11.66 -3.89
C PHE A 42 2.51 11.12 -3.11
N VAL A 43 1.31 11.29 -3.68
CA VAL A 43 0.13 10.52 -3.30
C VAL A 43 -0.34 9.69 -4.50
N ILE A 44 -0.63 8.43 -4.22
CA ILE A 44 -1.14 7.45 -5.17
C ILE A 44 -2.64 7.32 -4.92
N GLN A 45 -3.44 7.82 -5.86
CA GLN A 45 -4.90 7.78 -5.80
C GLN A 45 -5.44 6.50 -6.48
N GLY A 46 -6.41 5.87 -5.82
CA GLY A 46 -7.13 4.70 -6.32
C GLY A 46 -6.41 3.39 -6.00
N GLU A 47 -6.51 2.42 -6.90
CA GLU A 47 -5.94 1.08 -6.74
C GLU A 47 -4.40 1.08 -6.76
N GLY A 48 -3.82 2.06 -7.44
CA GLY A 48 -2.39 2.36 -7.36
C GLY A 48 -1.45 1.46 -8.17
N PHE A 49 -1.86 0.28 -8.64
CA PHE A 49 -0.99 -0.62 -9.41
C PHE A 49 -0.36 0.05 -10.64
N THR A 50 -1.20 0.54 -11.55
CA THR A 50 -0.76 1.29 -12.75
C THR A 50 0.07 2.53 -12.38
N THR A 51 -0.33 3.23 -11.32
CA THR A 51 0.35 4.44 -10.85
C THR A 51 1.76 4.14 -10.35
N VAL A 52 1.93 3.08 -9.55
CA VAL A 52 3.24 2.65 -9.01
C VAL A 52 4.16 2.24 -10.15
N ASP A 53 3.70 1.38 -11.07
CA ASP A 53 4.49 0.95 -12.23
C ASP A 53 5.01 2.13 -13.05
N LYS A 54 4.11 3.07 -13.40
CA LYS A 54 4.46 4.24 -14.20
C LYS A 54 5.31 5.25 -13.42
N LEU A 55 5.10 5.39 -12.12
CA LEU A 55 5.94 6.23 -11.26
C LEU A 55 7.37 5.68 -11.21
N LEU A 56 7.55 4.39 -10.96
CA LEU A 56 8.86 3.75 -10.93
C LEU A 56 9.58 3.89 -12.28
N SER A 57 8.86 3.65 -13.38
CA SER A 57 9.39 3.86 -14.74
C SER A 57 9.84 5.31 -14.96
N ALA A 58 9.03 6.29 -14.58
CA ALA A 58 9.35 7.70 -14.71
C ALA A 58 10.58 8.11 -13.86
N LEU A 59 10.70 7.58 -12.64
CA LEU A 59 11.85 7.81 -11.76
C LEU A 59 13.15 7.19 -12.30
N GLN A 60 13.05 6.14 -13.11
CA GLN A 60 14.18 5.55 -13.84
C GLN A 60 14.50 6.29 -15.17
N GLY A 61 13.86 7.44 -15.43
CA GLY A 61 14.05 8.23 -16.65
C GLY A 61 13.23 7.75 -17.85
N LYS A 62 12.34 6.77 -17.67
CA LYS A 62 11.45 6.26 -18.73
C LYS A 62 10.09 6.96 -18.65
N GLY A 63 10.06 8.22 -19.09
CA GLY A 63 8.85 9.04 -19.14
C GLY A 63 8.92 10.27 -18.23
N THR A 64 7.75 10.82 -17.89
CA THR A 64 7.64 12.07 -17.13
C THR A 64 6.63 11.92 -16.00
N ILE A 65 6.95 12.45 -14.82
CA ILE A 65 6.10 12.41 -13.63
C ILE A 65 4.70 12.98 -13.90
N ARG A 66 4.58 14.07 -14.67
CA ARG A 66 3.29 14.68 -15.09
C ARG A 66 2.36 13.74 -15.87
N ASN A 67 2.89 12.65 -16.45
CA ASN A 67 2.12 11.71 -17.26
C ASN A 67 1.72 10.43 -16.50
N VAL A 68 2.17 10.29 -15.24
CA VAL A 68 1.85 9.14 -14.38
C VAL A 68 0.37 9.26 -13.96
N PRO A 69 -0.52 8.38 -14.42
CA PRO A 69 -1.94 8.47 -14.09
C PRO A 69 -2.17 8.17 -12.60
N GLY A 70 -3.15 8.83 -11.97
CA GLY A 70 -3.51 8.65 -10.56
C GLY A 70 -2.51 9.22 -9.56
N LEU A 71 -1.50 9.97 -10.02
CA LEU A 71 -0.47 10.56 -9.17
C LEU A 71 -0.82 12.01 -8.79
N TYR A 72 -0.64 12.34 -7.51
CA TYR A 72 -0.53 13.71 -7.04
C TYR A 72 0.90 13.95 -6.61
N HIS A 73 1.47 15.08 -7.01
CA HIS A 73 2.85 15.43 -6.70
C HIS A 73 3.01 16.95 -6.55
N ARG A 74 4.19 17.39 -6.11
CA ARG A 74 4.55 18.80 -6.07
C ARG A 74 5.41 19.18 -7.27
N GLU A 75 5.19 20.36 -7.79
CA GLU A 75 6.04 20.97 -8.82
C GLU A 75 5.98 22.49 -8.64
N GLU A 76 7.15 23.12 -8.52
CA GLU A 76 7.27 24.57 -8.30
C GLU A 76 6.40 25.09 -7.13
N GLY A 77 6.32 24.30 -6.06
CA GLY A 77 5.55 24.64 -4.85
C GLY A 77 4.04 24.42 -4.96
N ARG A 78 3.52 24.01 -6.12
CA ARG A 78 2.09 23.74 -6.34
C ARG A 78 1.82 22.25 -6.34
N ILE A 79 0.61 21.88 -5.91
CA ILE A 79 0.13 20.50 -6.00
C ILE A 79 -0.42 20.29 -7.41
N ILE A 80 0.10 19.27 -8.08
CA ILE A 80 -0.32 18.85 -9.41
C ILE A 80 -1.12 17.56 -9.26
N LYS A 81 -2.31 17.56 -9.85
CA LYS A 81 -3.17 16.40 -9.98
C LYS A 81 -3.06 15.89 -11.42
N ASN A 82 -2.47 14.71 -11.60
CA ASN A 82 -2.45 14.09 -12.91
C ASN A 82 -3.82 13.48 -13.25
N ARG A 83 -4.00 13.11 -14.52
CA ARG A 83 -5.20 12.39 -14.97
C ARG A 83 -5.44 11.14 -14.11
N PRO A 84 -6.68 10.77 -13.78
CA PRO A 84 -6.95 9.58 -12.99
C PRO A 84 -6.49 8.31 -13.71
N ALA A 85 -6.08 7.30 -12.94
CA ALA A 85 -5.87 5.96 -13.45
C ALA A 85 -7.22 5.31 -13.77
N LYS A 86 -7.24 4.48 -14.81
CA LYS A 86 -8.39 3.62 -15.09
C LYS A 86 -8.44 2.52 -14.03
N PRO A 87 -9.62 2.16 -13.52
CA PRO A 87 -9.78 0.96 -12.70
C PRO A 87 -9.34 -0.28 -13.48
N LEU A 88 -8.75 -1.24 -12.80
CA LEU A 88 -8.48 -2.56 -13.37
C LEU A 88 -9.81 -3.27 -13.64
N THR A 89 -9.89 -3.97 -14.76
CA THR A 89 -11.11 -4.63 -15.24
C THR A 89 -10.96 -6.14 -15.35
N ASP A 90 -9.80 -6.62 -15.80
CA ASP A 90 -9.44 -8.04 -15.86
C ASP A 90 -8.20 -8.29 -15.01
N LEU A 91 -8.42 -8.76 -13.79
CA LEU A 91 -7.34 -8.98 -12.83
C LEU A 91 -6.41 -10.13 -13.22
N ASN A 92 -6.86 -11.08 -14.05
CA ASN A 92 -6.02 -12.21 -14.46
C ASN A 92 -4.96 -11.79 -15.48
N GLU A 93 -5.30 -10.85 -16.36
CA GLU A 93 -4.41 -10.34 -17.40
C GLU A 93 -3.64 -9.09 -16.94
N GLU A 94 -4.26 -8.23 -16.13
CA GLU A 94 -3.67 -6.94 -15.76
C GLU A 94 -2.76 -7.00 -14.51
N LEU A 95 -2.88 -8.04 -13.68
CA LEU A 95 -2.04 -8.22 -12.49
C LEU A 95 -1.14 -9.45 -12.60
N PRO A 96 0.12 -9.36 -12.15
CA PRO A 96 0.95 -10.55 -12.02
C PRO A 96 0.41 -11.46 -10.91
N SER A 97 0.84 -12.72 -10.92
CA SER A 97 0.59 -13.64 -9.81
C SER A 97 1.07 -13.04 -8.49
N TYR A 98 0.43 -13.43 -7.38
CA TYR A 98 0.88 -13.05 -6.05
C TYR A 98 2.33 -13.47 -5.82
N ALA A 99 3.12 -12.56 -5.24
CA ALA A 99 4.52 -12.79 -4.86
C ALA A 99 4.62 -13.64 -3.57
N TRP A 100 4.09 -14.86 -3.61
CA TRP A 100 4.10 -15.80 -2.48
C TRP A 100 5.52 -16.14 -2.01
N ASP A 101 6.49 -16.06 -2.91
CA ASP A 101 7.91 -16.27 -2.66
C ASP A 101 8.53 -15.21 -1.72
N LEU A 102 7.92 -14.04 -1.59
CA LEU A 102 8.34 -13.00 -0.65
C LEU A 102 7.82 -13.20 0.78
N LEU A 103 6.90 -14.15 0.99
CA LEU A 103 6.35 -14.39 2.32
C LEU A 103 7.30 -15.28 3.14
N PRO A 104 7.55 -14.93 4.43
CA PRO A 104 8.23 -15.85 5.34
C PRO A 104 7.36 -17.08 5.61
N ALA A 105 7.93 -18.09 6.27
CA ALA A 105 7.21 -19.31 6.62
C ALA A 105 5.87 -19.00 7.29
N LEU A 106 4.78 -19.57 6.73
CA LEU A 106 3.41 -19.28 7.14
C LEU A 106 3.11 -19.63 8.61
N ALA A 107 3.99 -20.41 9.25
CA ALA A 107 3.93 -20.75 10.67
C ALA A 107 3.90 -19.51 11.60
N GLY A 108 4.42 -18.35 11.14
CA GLY A 108 4.38 -17.10 11.89
C GLY A 108 3.06 -16.32 11.76
N TYR A 109 2.23 -16.63 10.77
CA TYR A 109 1.00 -15.89 10.53
C TYR A 109 -0.10 -16.33 11.50
N ARG A 110 -0.99 -15.41 11.82
CA ARG A 110 -2.15 -15.68 12.66
C ARG A 110 -3.41 -15.14 12.00
N ALA A 111 -4.47 -15.95 12.00
CA ALA A 111 -5.77 -15.50 11.54
C ALA A 111 -6.27 -14.32 12.40
N HIS A 112 -7.01 -13.40 11.78
CA HIS A 112 -7.68 -12.32 12.51
C HIS A 112 -8.61 -12.92 13.58
N ASN A 113 -8.67 -12.31 14.77
CA ASN A 113 -9.42 -12.83 15.91
C ASN A 113 -10.88 -13.14 15.57
N TRP A 114 -11.50 -12.32 14.72
CA TRP A 114 -12.89 -12.49 14.31
C TRP A 114 -13.19 -13.83 13.63
N HIS A 115 -12.21 -14.39 12.91
CA HIS A 115 -12.33 -15.71 12.27
C HIS A 115 -12.18 -16.87 13.25
N CYS A 116 -11.72 -16.60 14.48
CA CYS A 116 -11.41 -17.64 15.48
C CYS A 116 -12.33 -17.58 16.70
N PHE A 117 -13.23 -16.59 16.80
CA PHE A 117 -14.17 -16.48 17.91
C PHE A 117 -15.03 -17.74 18.15
N PRO A 118 -15.52 -18.46 17.12
CA PRO A 118 -16.27 -19.69 17.35
C PRO A 118 -15.46 -20.75 18.10
N ARG A 119 -14.12 -20.77 17.92
CA ARG A 119 -13.19 -21.71 18.55
C ARG A 119 -12.50 -21.14 19.79
N LEU A 120 -12.89 -19.96 20.26
CA LEU A 120 -12.21 -19.30 21.38
C LEU A 120 -12.21 -20.16 22.64
N GLN A 121 -13.27 -20.94 22.85
CA GLN A 121 -13.41 -21.85 23.99
C GLN A 121 -12.51 -23.08 23.91
N GLU A 122 -11.99 -23.40 22.72
CA GLU A 122 -11.06 -24.51 22.50
C GLU A 122 -9.61 -24.11 22.81
N SER A 123 -9.34 -22.81 22.98
CA SER A 123 -8.00 -22.30 23.23
C SER A 123 -7.51 -22.65 24.63
N ARG A 124 -6.27 -23.11 24.69
CA ARG A 124 -5.50 -23.34 25.92
C ARG A 124 -4.55 -22.18 26.21
N HIS A 125 -4.55 -21.15 25.35
CA HIS A 125 -3.69 -19.97 25.46
C HIS A 125 -4.52 -18.75 25.90
N PRO A 126 -4.07 -17.94 26.88
CA PRO A 126 -4.86 -16.83 27.44
C PRO A 126 -5.30 -15.77 26.42
N PHE A 127 -4.61 -15.68 25.28
CA PHE A 127 -4.93 -14.77 24.18
C PHE A 127 -5.43 -15.46 22.90
N GLY A 128 -5.81 -16.74 22.95
CA GLY A 128 -6.32 -17.44 21.76
C GLY A 128 -5.28 -17.71 20.69
N LEU A 129 -3.97 -17.72 21.00
CA LEU A 129 -2.93 -17.75 19.95
C LEU A 129 -2.78 -19.10 19.25
N ASP A 130 -3.11 -20.18 19.95
CA ASP A 130 -3.05 -21.58 19.52
C ASP A 130 -4.18 -21.95 18.53
N ILE A 131 -5.33 -21.30 18.65
CA ILE A 131 -6.48 -21.48 17.74
C ILE A 131 -6.45 -20.54 16.53
N ARG A 132 -5.48 -19.62 16.49
CA ARG A 132 -5.33 -18.58 15.46
C ARG A 132 -4.37 -18.99 14.35
N SER A 133 -4.24 -20.28 14.06
CA SER A 133 -3.53 -20.73 12.86
C SER A 133 -4.17 -20.11 11.61
N PRO A 134 -3.39 -19.70 10.60
CA PRO A 134 -3.93 -19.11 9.38
C PRO A 134 -4.89 -20.12 8.74
N TYR A 135 -6.14 -19.70 8.50
CA TYR A 135 -7.01 -20.39 7.56
C TYR A 135 -6.56 -19.95 6.16
N ILE A 136 -5.42 -20.46 5.73
CA ILE A 136 -4.98 -20.22 4.37
C ILE A 136 -5.63 -21.30 3.52
N SER A 137 -6.68 -20.92 2.81
CA SER A 137 -7.15 -21.64 1.63
C SER A 137 -6.11 -21.47 0.52
N LEU A 138 -4.95 -22.10 0.66
CA LEU A 138 -4.08 -22.42 -0.48
C LEU A 138 -4.76 -23.57 -1.24
N TYR A 139 -5.92 -23.31 -1.84
CA TYR A 139 -6.32 -24.09 -3.00
C TYR A 139 -5.50 -23.55 -4.16
N THR A 140 -4.29 -24.09 -4.30
CA THR A 140 -3.56 -24.01 -5.55
C THR A 140 -4.28 -24.92 -6.55
N SER A 141 -5.16 -24.32 -7.34
CA SER A 141 -5.59 -24.81 -8.65
C SER A 141 -5.79 -23.61 -9.55
#